data_AF-A0A3A5ZFV9-F1
#
_entry.id   AF-A0A3A5ZFV9-F1
#
_cell.length_a   1.000
_cell.length_b   1.000
_cell.length_c   1.000
_cell.angle_alpha   90.00
_cell.angle_beta   90.00
_cell.angle_gamma   90.00
#
_symmetry.space_group_name_H-M   'P 1'
#
loop_
_entity.id
_entity.type
_entity.pdbx_description
1 polymer ?
#
loop_
_entity_poly.entity_id
_entity_poly.type
_entity_poly.pdbx_seq_one_letter_code
_entity_poly.pdbx_strand_id
1 'polypeptide(L)'
;MNKQELLTNGRCKKKADRETVWPVVIMNFTGVYAHEVFARNNQFIWLDCRHLSGTRGYCDKEGIRKLKRVIAGYPAEGIHFIDSGNYHYLTKLWTDKLRVPFSLIVFDHHPDMQPPLFKGMLSCGSWVKDMLDWNMLCKKVVIVGASDKLIRTVPEEYGQRVSFYSEATLAHEKGWRNFSSAYIEGPVYLSIDKDVLNPASAVTDWDQGSFSLQELEELLAIVLRKERVVGIDICGECSATLTLFEERREATVDSRANKELLKLIQSFSCFL
;
A
#
# COMPACT_ATOMS: atom_id res chain seq x y z
N MET A 1 12.30 24.45 -10.25
CA MET A 1 12.11 23.15 -10.91
C MET A 1 10.63 22.89 -11.15
N ASN A 2 10.22 22.67 -12.40
CA ASN A 2 8.83 22.36 -12.78
C ASN A 2 8.48 20.88 -12.47
N LYS A 3 7.19 20.50 -12.54
CA LYS A 3 6.70 19.13 -12.25
C LYS A 3 7.44 18.07 -13.09
N GLN A 4 7.77 18.37 -14.35
CA GLN A 4 8.51 17.49 -15.26
C GLN A 4 9.97 17.27 -14.80
N GLU A 5 10.65 18.31 -14.30
CA GLU A 5 12.03 18.25 -13.83
C GLU A 5 12.18 17.47 -12.51
N LEU A 6 11.14 17.45 -11.67
CA LEU A 6 11.11 16.62 -10.46
C LEU A 6 11.05 15.13 -10.78
N LEU A 7 10.42 14.77 -11.90
CA LEU A 7 10.32 13.39 -12.39
C LEU A 7 11.63 12.90 -13.05
N THR A 8 12.48 13.80 -13.55
CA THR A 8 13.67 13.45 -14.34
C THR A 8 15.00 13.62 -13.59
N ASN A 9 15.08 14.46 -12.54
CA ASN A 9 16.35 14.79 -11.87
C ASN A 9 16.80 13.85 -10.73
N GLY A 10 16.24 12.63 -10.64
CA GLY A 10 16.76 11.59 -9.75
C GLY A 10 17.93 10.83 -10.37
N ARG A 11 19.19 11.20 -10.06
CA ARG A 11 20.34 10.32 -10.34
C ARG A 11 20.15 9.02 -9.54
N CYS A 12 19.76 7.95 -10.22
CA CYS A 12 19.77 6.60 -9.70
C CYS A 12 21.19 6.27 -9.20
N LYS A 13 21.38 6.16 -7.88
CA LYS A 13 22.64 5.67 -7.33
C LYS A 13 22.71 4.18 -7.67
N LYS A 14 23.41 3.83 -8.75
CA LYS A 14 23.72 2.43 -9.09
C LYS A 14 24.38 1.77 -7.89
N LYS A 15 23.69 0.86 -7.22
CA LYS A 15 24.32 -0.17 -6.41
C LYS A 15 24.27 -1.47 -7.20
N ALA A 16 25.42 -2.08 -7.35
CA ALA A 16 25.56 -3.39 -7.95
C ALA A 16 25.24 -4.43 -6.87
N ASP A 17 23.97 -4.77 -6.70
CA ASP A 17 23.56 -5.99 -6.03
C ASP A 17 22.83 -6.88 -7.06
N ARG A 18 22.93 -8.20 -6.88
CA ARG A 18 22.38 -9.20 -7.83
C ARG A 18 20.91 -8.91 -8.11
N GLU A 19 20.49 -8.94 -9.38
CA GLU A 19 19.08 -8.85 -9.82
C GLU A 19 18.21 -9.79 -8.97
N THR A 20 17.61 -9.25 -7.92
CA THR A 20 16.74 -10.01 -7.03
C THR A 20 15.33 -9.73 -7.51
N VAL A 21 14.82 -10.61 -8.38
CA VAL A 21 13.44 -10.51 -8.85
C VAL A 21 12.53 -10.76 -7.65
N TRP A 22 11.80 -9.72 -7.23
CA TRP A 22 10.84 -9.85 -6.14
C TRP A 22 9.68 -10.78 -6.51
N PRO A 23 9.31 -11.71 -5.61
CA PRO A 23 8.11 -12.51 -5.83
C PRO A 23 6.88 -11.60 -5.85
N VAL A 24 5.94 -11.92 -6.74
CA VAL A 24 4.61 -11.32 -6.74
C VAL A 24 3.67 -12.31 -6.06
N VAL A 25 3.07 -11.90 -4.95
CA VAL A 25 2.16 -12.73 -4.15
C VAL A 25 0.75 -12.14 -4.21
N ILE A 26 -0.24 -12.98 -4.49
CA ILE A 26 -1.66 -12.62 -4.43
C ILE A 26 -2.25 -13.27 -3.17
N MET A 27 -2.64 -12.44 -2.22
CA MET A 27 -3.40 -12.84 -1.03
C MET A 27 -4.89 -12.80 -1.37
N ASN A 28 -5.47 -13.94 -1.76
CA ASN A 28 -6.84 -14.00 -2.27
C ASN A 28 -7.85 -14.28 -1.16
N PHE A 29 -8.59 -13.27 -0.71
CA PHE A 29 -9.57 -13.38 0.37
C PHE A 29 -11.01 -13.47 -0.12
N THR A 30 -11.32 -12.83 -1.23
CA THR A 30 -12.69 -12.66 -1.72
C THR A 30 -12.94 -13.44 -3.00
N GLY A 31 -11.89 -13.72 -3.77
CA GLY A 31 -11.97 -14.29 -5.11
C GLY A 31 -11.92 -13.24 -6.22
N VAL A 32 -11.88 -11.95 -5.90
CA VAL A 32 -11.95 -10.83 -6.88
C VAL A 32 -10.90 -10.96 -8.00
N TYR A 33 -9.68 -11.37 -7.65
CA TYR A 33 -8.59 -11.54 -8.62
C TYR A 33 -8.85 -12.57 -9.72
N ALA A 34 -9.83 -13.47 -9.56
CA ALA A 34 -10.24 -14.39 -10.64
C ALA A 34 -10.85 -13.66 -11.85
N HIS A 35 -11.41 -12.48 -11.60
CA HIS A 35 -12.06 -11.63 -12.61
C HIS A 35 -11.08 -10.65 -13.27
N GLU A 36 -9.90 -10.47 -12.68
CA GLU A 36 -8.88 -9.54 -13.14
C GLU A 36 -7.84 -10.22 -14.05
N VAL A 37 -7.68 -9.69 -15.26
CA VAL A 37 -6.78 -10.31 -16.26
C VAL A 37 -5.31 -10.20 -15.86
N PHE A 38 -4.90 -9.15 -15.13
CA PHE A 38 -3.51 -8.97 -14.70
C PHE A 38 -3.01 -10.14 -13.83
N ALA A 39 -3.91 -10.73 -13.04
CA ALA A 39 -3.61 -11.80 -12.10
C ALA A 39 -3.38 -13.16 -12.79
N ARG A 40 -3.70 -13.28 -14.09
CA ARG A 40 -3.50 -14.49 -14.91
C ARG A 40 -2.04 -14.63 -15.35
N ASN A 41 -1.13 -14.66 -14.38
CA ASN A 41 0.30 -14.88 -14.58
C ASN A 41 0.76 -16.09 -13.77
N ASN A 42 1.32 -17.10 -14.45
CA ASN A 42 1.76 -18.35 -13.82
C ASN A 42 3.00 -18.22 -12.93
N GLN A 43 3.67 -17.06 -12.96
CA GLN A 43 4.79 -16.76 -12.06
C GLN A 43 4.32 -16.17 -10.72
N PHE A 44 3.05 -15.76 -10.61
CA PHE A 44 2.52 -15.22 -9.36
C PHE A 44 2.25 -16.34 -8.36
N ILE A 45 2.53 -16.06 -7.10
CA ILE A 45 2.28 -16.96 -5.99
C ILE A 45 0.88 -16.66 -5.46
N TRP A 46 -0.04 -17.61 -5.59
CA TRP A 46 -1.41 -17.46 -5.09
C TRP A 46 -1.55 -18.09 -3.71
N LEU A 47 -1.95 -17.28 -2.74
CA LEU A 47 -2.29 -17.69 -1.38
C LEU A 47 -3.81 -17.59 -1.19
N ASP A 48 -4.50 -18.72 -1.29
CA ASP A 48 -5.94 -18.78 -1.09
C ASP A 48 -6.29 -18.64 0.40
N CYS A 49 -6.87 -17.50 0.75
CA CYS A 49 -7.24 -17.10 2.11
C CYS A 49 -8.76 -17.10 2.32
N ARG A 50 -9.58 -17.46 1.31
CA ARG A 50 -11.06 -17.44 1.38
C ARG A 50 -11.64 -18.32 2.49
N HIS A 51 -10.88 -19.34 2.92
CA HIS A 51 -11.26 -20.26 3.98
C HIS A 51 -11.01 -19.69 5.39
N LEU A 52 -10.38 -18.52 5.52
CA LEU A 52 -10.04 -17.91 6.80
C LEU A 52 -11.20 -17.07 7.32
N SER A 53 -11.67 -17.39 8.52
CA SER A 53 -12.63 -16.60 9.29
C SER A 53 -11.93 -15.63 10.23
N GLY A 54 -12.63 -14.55 10.62
CA GLY A 54 -12.12 -13.60 11.62
C GLY A 54 -11.00 -12.70 11.09
N THR A 55 -11.05 -12.39 9.78
CA THR A 55 -10.03 -11.59 9.07
C THR A 55 -10.61 -10.38 8.32
N ARG A 56 -11.92 -10.29 8.08
CA ARG A 56 -12.49 -9.21 7.27
C ARG A 56 -12.69 -7.94 8.10
N GLY A 57 -11.96 -6.88 7.78
CA GLY A 57 -12.03 -5.56 8.43
C GLY A 57 -11.41 -5.53 9.82
N TYR A 58 -11.67 -6.57 10.62
CA TYR A 58 -11.03 -6.85 11.90
C TYR A 58 -10.41 -8.25 11.88
N CYS A 59 -9.18 -8.34 12.39
CA CYS A 59 -8.42 -9.57 12.51
C CYS A 59 -8.32 -9.98 13.97
N ASP A 60 -9.02 -11.06 14.34
CA ASP A 60 -8.92 -11.61 15.69
C ASP A 60 -7.59 -12.35 15.91
N LYS A 61 -7.31 -12.74 17.16
CA LYS A 61 -6.05 -13.41 17.52
C LYS A 61 -5.82 -14.71 16.74
N GLU A 62 -6.87 -15.47 16.47
CA GLU A 62 -6.76 -16.73 15.73
C GLU A 62 -6.58 -16.47 14.23
N GLY A 63 -7.26 -15.46 13.68
CA GLY A 63 -7.05 -14.91 12.35
C GLY A 63 -5.59 -14.52 12.13
N ILE A 64 -5.01 -13.73 13.04
CA ILE A 64 -3.58 -13.36 13.02
C ILE A 64 -2.69 -14.60 13.01
N ARG A 65 -2.96 -15.60 13.86
CA ARG A 65 -2.17 -16.85 13.91
C ARG A 65 -2.24 -17.62 12.59
N LYS A 66 -3.43 -17.74 12.00
CA LYS A 66 -3.62 -18.42 10.71
C LYS A 66 -2.91 -17.67 9.58
N LEU A 67 -3.07 -16.34 9.50
CA LEU A 67 -2.40 -15.52 8.50
C LEU A 67 -0.88 -15.59 8.61
N LYS A 68 -0.32 -15.53 9.83
CA LYS A 68 1.11 -15.70 10.06
C LYS A 68 1.64 -17.05 9.57
N ARG A 69 0.83 -18.12 9.62
CA ARG A 69 1.19 -19.43 9.03
C ARG A 69 1.15 -19.39 7.52
N VAL A 70 0.12 -18.78 6.92
CA VAL A 70 -0.02 -18.64 5.46
C VAL A 70 1.17 -17.91 4.86
N ILE A 71 1.59 -16.78 5.46
CA ILE A 71 2.69 -15.96 4.93
C ILE A 71 4.09 -16.42 5.40
N ALA A 72 4.18 -17.49 6.20
CA ALA A 72 5.44 -17.87 6.87
C ALA A 72 6.58 -18.13 5.88
N GLY A 73 6.29 -18.82 4.78
CA GLY A 73 7.27 -19.23 3.76
C GLY A 73 7.65 -18.16 2.74
N TYR A 74 7.07 -16.96 2.80
CA TYR A 74 7.27 -15.90 1.82
C TYR A 74 7.97 -14.70 2.46
N PRO A 75 8.89 -14.01 1.77
CA PRO A 75 9.61 -12.85 2.32
C PRO A 75 8.72 -11.60 2.42
N ALA A 76 9.15 -10.61 3.19
CA ALA A 76 8.53 -9.27 3.13
C ALA A 76 9.08 -8.44 1.95
N GLU A 77 10.27 -8.81 1.48
CA GLU A 77 10.88 -8.34 0.24
C GLU A 77 10.14 -8.97 -0.96
N GLY A 78 9.04 -8.34 -1.34
CA GLY A 78 8.14 -8.80 -2.39
C GLY A 78 7.16 -7.72 -2.85
N ILE A 79 6.33 -8.07 -3.83
CA ILE A 79 5.16 -7.28 -4.24
C ILE A 79 3.92 -8.08 -3.84
N HIS A 80 3.17 -7.61 -2.84
CA HIS A 80 2.03 -8.34 -2.29
C HIS A 80 0.72 -7.64 -2.65
N PHE A 81 -0.13 -8.30 -3.43
CA PHE A 81 -1.51 -7.87 -3.66
C PHE A 81 -2.40 -8.40 -2.53
N ILE A 82 -3.11 -7.52 -1.84
CA ILE A 82 -3.84 -7.78 -0.59
C ILE A 82 -5.36 -7.60 -0.73
N ASP A 83 -5.93 -7.89 -1.90
CA ASP A 83 -7.39 -7.91 -2.09
C ASP A 83 -8.03 -6.58 -1.63
N SER A 84 -9.26 -6.62 -1.12
CA SER A 84 -9.97 -5.49 -0.52
C SER A 84 -9.20 -4.79 0.60
N GLY A 85 -9.36 -3.47 0.72
CA GLY A 85 -8.84 -2.65 1.83
C GLY A 85 -9.28 -3.13 3.22
N ASN A 86 -10.33 -3.97 3.30
CA ASN A 86 -10.69 -4.71 4.52
C ASN A 86 -9.53 -5.56 5.11
N TYR A 87 -8.51 -5.87 4.32
CA TYR A 87 -7.35 -6.68 4.74
C TYR A 87 -6.05 -5.88 4.79
N HIS A 88 -6.07 -4.55 4.61
CA HIS A 88 -4.88 -3.69 4.53
C HIS A 88 -3.95 -3.82 5.74
N TYR A 89 -4.50 -4.18 6.90
CA TYR A 89 -3.71 -4.50 8.09
C TYR A 89 -2.66 -5.61 7.90
N LEU A 90 -2.72 -6.40 6.84
CA LEU A 90 -1.67 -7.37 6.48
C LEU A 90 -0.33 -6.72 6.20
N THR A 91 -0.28 -5.44 5.82
CA THR A 91 0.94 -4.65 5.75
C THR A 91 1.74 -4.77 7.05
N LYS A 92 1.05 -4.71 8.20
CA LYS A 92 1.68 -4.96 9.51
C LYS A 92 2.27 -6.37 9.62
N LEU A 93 1.55 -7.39 9.17
CA LEU A 93 2.02 -8.77 9.28
C LEU A 93 3.21 -9.07 8.37
N TRP A 94 3.25 -8.47 7.17
CA TRP A 94 4.40 -8.55 6.27
C TRP A 94 5.61 -7.82 6.87
N THR A 95 5.42 -6.57 7.31
CA THR A 95 6.51 -5.75 7.85
C THR A 95 7.02 -6.23 9.22
N ASP A 96 6.22 -6.96 10.01
CA ASP A 96 6.66 -7.65 11.24
C ASP A 96 7.77 -8.69 10.95
N LYS A 97 7.98 -9.10 9.69
CA LYS A 97 9.05 -10.02 9.28
C LYS A 97 10.39 -9.32 9.02
N LEU A 98 10.37 -8.00 8.82
CA LEU A 98 11.59 -7.22 8.60
C LEU A 98 12.47 -7.25 9.86
N ARG A 99 13.79 -7.31 9.67
CA ARG A 99 14.77 -7.43 10.77
C ARG A 99 15.64 -6.20 10.97
N VAL A 100 15.38 -5.13 10.21
CA VAL A 100 16.12 -3.87 10.26
C VAL A 100 15.15 -2.72 10.48
N PRO A 101 15.58 -1.62 11.15
CA PRO A 101 14.79 -0.39 11.20
C PRO A 101 14.40 0.08 9.79
N PHE A 102 13.15 0.53 9.63
CA PHE A 102 12.61 0.99 8.36
C PHE A 102 11.62 2.15 8.57
N SER A 103 11.36 2.87 7.49
CA SER A 103 10.26 3.83 7.39
C SER A 103 9.16 3.24 6.52
N LEU A 104 7.91 3.60 6.82
CA LEU A 104 6.74 3.18 6.06
C LEU A 104 6.20 4.39 5.28
N ILE A 105 5.93 4.23 3.99
CA ILE A 105 5.13 5.19 3.22
C ILE A 105 3.82 4.51 2.87
N VAL A 106 2.71 5.17 3.19
CA VAL A 106 1.35 4.68 2.91
C VAL A 106 0.70 5.65 1.95
N PHE A 107 0.30 5.17 0.78
CA PHE A 107 -0.56 5.88 -0.17
C PHE A 107 -1.98 5.41 0.07
N ASP A 108 -2.84 6.31 0.58
CA ASP A 108 -4.14 5.93 1.13
C ASP A 108 -5.01 7.19 1.31
N HIS A 109 -6.31 7.08 1.04
CA HIS A 109 -7.26 8.15 1.37
C HIS A 109 -7.50 8.25 2.89
N HIS A 110 -7.40 7.13 3.59
CA HIS A 110 -7.53 6.98 5.01
C HIS A 110 -6.16 6.98 5.70
N PRO A 111 -6.04 7.58 6.90
CA PRO A 111 -4.79 7.50 7.65
C PRO A 111 -4.59 6.14 8.33
N ASP A 112 -5.64 5.32 8.45
CA ASP A 112 -5.63 4.03 9.16
C ASP A 112 -5.07 4.08 10.59
N MET A 113 -5.35 5.19 11.26
CA MET A 113 -4.94 5.48 12.63
C MET A 113 -6.12 5.69 13.60
N GLN A 114 -7.33 5.29 13.22
CA GLN A 114 -8.48 5.42 14.10
C GLN A 114 -8.34 4.50 15.33
N PRO A 115 -8.85 4.92 16.50
CA PRO A 115 -9.00 4.00 17.63
C PRO A 115 -9.88 2.81 17.21
N PRO A 116 -9.44 1.55 17.43
CA PRO A 116 -10.25 0.41 17.07
C PRO A 116 -11.50 0.34 17.96
N LEU A 117 -12.64 -0.04 17.38
CA LEU A 117 -13.87 -0.28 18.17
C LEU A 117 -13.67 -1.40 19.19
N PHE A 118 -12.88 -2.41 18.84
CA PHE A 118 -12.60 -3.56 19.69
C PHE A 118 -11.13 -3.55 20.14
N LYS A 119 -10.91 -3.32 21.44
CA LYS A 119 -9.55 -3.27 22.01
C LYS A 119 -8.80 -4.59 21.78
N GLY A 120 -7.56 -4.48 21.31
CA GLY A 120 -6.66 -5.62 21.11
C GLY A 120 -6.96 -6.47 19.87
N MET A 121 -7.82 -5.99 18.96
CA MET A 121 -7.96 -6.52 17.60
C MET A 121 -7.27 -5.58 16.63
N LEU A 122 -6.55 -6.16 15.68
CA LEU A 122 -5.99 -5.43 14.54
C LEU A 122 -7.11 -5.15 13.54
N SER A 123 -7.20 -3.96 12.97
CA SER A 123 -8.22 -3.63 11.97
C SER A 123 -7.66 -2.85 10.79
N CYS A 124 -8.40 -2.82 9.66
CA CYS A 124 -8.04 -1.95 8.53
C CYS A 124 -7.96 -0.47 8.99
N GLY A 125 -8.97 0.06 9.67
CA GLY A 125 -8.91 1.48 10.09
C GLY A 125 -7.89 1.85 11.19
N SER A 126 -7.11 0.91 11.73
CA SER A 126 -6.20 1.18 12.86
C SER A 126 -4.79 0.58 12.73
N TRP A 127 -4.47 -0.13 11.64
CA TRP A 127 -3.22 -0.89 11.58
C TRP A 127 -1.97 -0.02 11.57
N VAL A 128 -2.03 1.22 11.04
CA VAL A 128 -0.91 2.16 11.07
C VAL A 128 -0.62 2.59 12.52
N LYS A 129 -1.68 2.78 13.31
CA LYS A 129 -1.57 3.03 14.74
C LYS A 129 -0.90 1.84 15.44
N ASP A 130 -1.40 0.62 15.20
CA ASP A 130 -0.82 -0.61 15.77
C ASP A 130 0.64 -0.83 15.34
N MET A 131 1.00 -0.41 14.12
CA MET A 131 2.38 -0.43 13.63
C MET A 131 3.29 0.46 14.45
N LEU A 132 2.89 1.71 14.69
CA LEU A 132 3.66 2.67 15.46
C LEU A 132 3.77 2.28 16.94
N ASP A 133 2.71 1.69 17.49
CA ASP A 133 2.65 1.25 18.90
C ASP A 133 3.49 0.00 19.16
N TRP A 134 3.48 -0.97 18.24
CA TRP A 134 3.99 -2.33 18.52
C TRP A 134 5.14 -2.81 17.64
N ASN A 135 5.42 -2.16 16.51
CA ASN A 135 6.59 -2.50 15.68
C ASN A 135 7.74 -1.53 15.96
N MET A 136 8.65 -1.94 16.85
CA MET A 136 9.81 -1.13 17.27
C MET A 136 10.81 -0.81 16.15
N LEU A 137 10.73 -1.52 15.02
CA LEU A 137 11.56 -1.27 13.84
C LEU A 137 10.97 -0.20 12.92
N CYS A 138 9.65 0.04 12.97
CA CYS A 138 9.01 1.13 12.24
C CYS A 138 9.33 2.48 12.89
N LYS A 139 10.26 3.23 12.28
CA LYS A 139 10.76 4.49 12.85
C LYS A 139 9.86 5.67 12.53
N LYS A 140 9.34 5.70 11.31
CA LYS A 140 8.53 6.79 10.79
C LYS A 140 7.47 6.26 9.82
N VAL A 141 6.32 6.89 9.82
CA VAL A 141 5.26 6.69 8.83
C VAL A 141 5.05 7.99 8.06
N VAL A 142 4.95 7.91 6.74
CA VAL A 142 4.55 9.02 5.86
C VAL A 142 3.27 8.63 5.16
N ILE A 143 2.19 9.36 5.40
CA ILE A 143 0.88 9.13 4.80
C ILE A 143 0.67 10.13 3.67
N VAL A 144 0.32 9.63 2.48
CA VAL A 144 0.27 10.38 1.23
C VAL A 144 -1.11 10.20 0.60
N GLY A 145 -1.81 11.30 0.37
CA GLY A 145 -3.14 11.28 -0.25
C GLY A 145 -4.31 11.18 0.72
N ALA A 146 -4.06 11.21 2.05
CA ALA A 146 -5.16 11.24 3.01
C ALA A 146 -5.86 12.60 3.02
N SER A 147 -7.18 12.60 3.24
CA SER A 147 -7.93 13.87 3.31
C SER A 147 -7.61 14.67 4.57
N ASP A 148 -7.56 16.00 4.47
CA ASP A 148 -7.32 16.88 5.61
C ASP A 148 -8.32 16.68 6.76
N LYS A 149 -9.57 16.29 6.44
CA LYS A 149 -10.60 15.98 7.43
C LYS A 149 -10.22 14.76 8.26
N LEU A 150 -9.77 13.68 7.61
CA LEU A 150 -9.38 12.45 8.29
C LEU A 150 -8.06 12.62 9.04
N ILE A 151 -7.10 13.36 8.49
CA ILE A 151 -5.82 13.66 9.17
C ILE A 151 -6.05 14.34 10.53
N ARG A 152 -7.02 15.26 10.63
CA ARG A 152 -7.35 15.96 11.89
C ARG A 152 -7.85 15.04 13.01
N THR A 153 -8.24 13.80 12.69
CA THR A 153 -8.68 12.82 13.69
C THR A 153 -7.53 11.98 14.24
N VAL A 154 -6.34 12.07 13.65
CA VAL A 154 -5.16 11.36 14.12
C VAL A 154 -4.69 11.96 15.45
N PRO A 155 -4.48 11.14 16.51
CA PRO A 155 -4.02 11.63 17.80
C PRO A 155 -2.67 12.35 17.74
N GLU A 156 -2.56 13.52 18.38
CA GLU A 156 -1.34 14.34 18.39
C GLU A 156 -0.13 13.65 19.05
N GLU A 157 -0.36 12.63 19.89
CA GLU A 157 0.69 11.85 20.58
C GLU A 157 1.67 11.16 19.62
N TYR A 158 1.24 10.91 18.37
CA TYR A 158 2.10 10.35 17.33
C TYR A 158 3.13 11.35 16.78
N GLY A 159 2.91 12.66 17.02
CA GLY A 159 3.87 13.75 16.83
C GLY A 159 4.72 13.64 15.57
N GLN A 160 6.05 13.67 15.75
CA GLN A 160 7.02 13.63 14.64
C GLN A 160 7.21 12.25 14.00
N ARG A 161 6.61 11.18 14.57
CA ARG A 161 6.71 9.82 13.99
C ARG A 161 5.79 9.64 12.78
N VAL A 162 4.83 10.54 12.57
CA VAL A 162 3.95 10.54 11.40
C VAL A 162 4.07 11.86 10.66
N SER A 163 4.09 11.80 9.33
CA SER A 163 4.07 12.98 8.47
C SER A 163 3.01 12.81 7.39
N PHE A 164 2.34 13.90 7.03
CA PHE A 164 1.23 13.86 6.09
C PHE A 164 1.51 14.72 4.85
N TYR A 165 1.16 14.17 3.70
CA TYR A 165 1.04 14.89 2.44
C TYR A 165 -0.40 14.71 1.95
N SER A 166 -1.30 15.57 2.40
CA SER A 166 -2.73 15.46 2.08
C SER A 166 -3.02 15.67 0.60
N GLU A 167 -4.21 15.29 0.15
CA GLU A 167 -4.70 15.58 -1.20
C GLU A 167 -4.62 17.07 -1.51
N ALA A 168 -5.07 17.93 -0.58
CA ALA A 168 -5.02 19.38 -0.76
C ALA A 168 -3.57 19.90 -0.83
N THR A 169 -2.66 19.30 -0.07
CA THR A 169 -1.23 19.64 -0.14
C THR A 169 -0.67 19.30 -1.52
N LEU A 170 -0.98 18.11 -2.03
CA LEU A 170 -0.49 17.59 -3.31
C LEU A 170 -1.27 18.13 -4.52
N ALA A 171 -2.37 18.86 -4.33
CA ALA A 171 -3.00 19.64 -5.41
C ALA A 171 -2.13 20.82 -5.88
N HIS A 172 -1.05 21.15 -5.16
CA HIS A 172 -0.18 22.29 -5.46
C HIS A 172 1.27 21.88 -5.71
N GLU A 173 1.96 22.55 -6.65
CA GLU A 173 3.38 22.26 -6.96
C GLU A 173 4.29 22.32 -5.73
N LYS A 174 3.98 23.20 -4.76
CA LYS A 174 4.76 23.32 -3.52
C LYS A 174 4.69 22.03 -2.70
N GLY A 175 3.53 21.38 -2.63
CA GLY A 175 3.37 20.09 -1.95
C GLY A 175 4.20 18.99 -2.62
N TRP A 176 4.16 18.93 -3.96
CA TRP A 176 5.01 18.00 -4.73
C TRP A 176 6.50 18.22 -4.49
N ARG A 177 6.94 19.47 -4.48
CA ARG A 177 8.34 19.81 -4.15
C ARG A 177 8.70 19.34 -2.75
N ASN A 178 7.86 19.64 -1.76
CA ASN A 178 8.08 19.25 -0.37
C ASN A 178 8.11 17.72 -0.18
N PHE A 179 7.23 16.99 -0.87
CA PHE A 179 7.23 15.52 -0.87
C PHE A 179 8.52 15.00 -1.50
N SER A 180 8.90 15.53 -2.66
CA SER A 180 10.11 15.11 -3.36
C SER A 180 11.38 15.39 -2.55
N SER A 181 11.43 16.47 -1.76
CA SER A 181 12.60 16.83 -0.96
C SER A 181 12.58 16.20 0.43
N ALA A 182 11.55 15.41 0.77
CA ALA A 182 11.45 14.78 2.07
C ALA A 182 12.64 13.84 2.29
N TYR A 183 13.25 13.94 3.46
CA TYR A 183 14.23 12.96 3.89
C TYR A 183 13.51 11.83 4.62
N ILE A 184 13.68 10.60 4.12
CA ILE A 184 13.16 9.40 4.74
C ILE A 184 14.35 8.59 5.26
N GLU A 185 14.33 8.29 6.55
CA GLU A 185 15.44 7.61 7.21
C GLU A 185 15.33 6.09 6.98
N GLY A 186 16.43 5.49 6.51
CA GLY A 186 16.55 4.05 6.36
C GLY A 186 15.83 3.48 5.13
N PRO A 187 15.74 2.13 5.02
CA PRO A 187 14.92 1.51 3.99
C PRO A 187 13.44 1.85 4.12
N VAL A 188 12.73 1.79 3.00
CA VAL A 188 11.30 2.08 2.92
C VAL A 188 10.51 0.83 2.60
N TYR A 189 9.47 0.56 3.39
CA TYR A 189 8.37 -0.31 2.95
C TYR A 189 7.25 0.57 2.40
N LEU A 190 6.68 0.20 1.25
CA LEU A 190 5.67 0.99 0.56
C LEU A 190 4.34 0.25 0.58
N SER A 191 3.29 0.90 1.08
CA SER A 191 1.94 0.34 1.10
C SER A 191 1.01 1.23 0.31
N ILE A 192 0.20 0.64 -0.56
CA ILE A 192 -0.66 1.37 -1.50
C ILE A 192 -2.08 0.84 -1.36
N ASP A 193 -2.96 1.59 -0.71
CA ASP A 193 -4.40 1.41 -0.88
C ASP A 193 -4.84 2.17 -2.13
N LYS A 194 -5.51 1.46 -3.04
CA LYS A 194 -6.06 2.06 -4.26
C LYS A 194 -7.20 3.02 -3.98
N ASP A 195 -7.76 3.07 -2.77
CA ASP A 195 -8.79 4.04 -2.42
C ASP A 195 -8.29 5.50 -2.49
N VAL A 196 -6.98 5.74 -2.48
CA VAL A 196 -6.38 7.06 -2.74
C VAL A 196 -6.73 7.59 -4.14
N LEU A 197 -7.06 6.69 -5.06
CA LEU A 197 -7.41 6.98 -6.45
C LEU A 197 -8.88 7.38 -6.59
N ASN A 198 -9.19 8.16 -7.62
CA ASN A 198 -10.55 8.47 -8.00
C ASN A 198 -11.30 7.27 -8.63
N PRO A 199 -12.65 7.27 -8.66
CA PRO A 199 -13.45 6.15 -9.18
C PRO A 199 -13.26 5.81 -10.67
N ALA A 200 -12.60 6.68 -11.45
CA ALA A 200 -12.24 6.39 -12.83
C ALA A 200 -10.96 5.56 -12.95
N SER A 201 -10.16 5.53 -11.88
CA SER A 201 -8.83 4.91 -11.83
C SER A 201 -8.81 3.59 -11.06
N ALA A 202 -9.65 3.44 -10.03
CA ALA A 202 -9.87 2.21 -9.27
C ALA A 202 -11.30 2.19 -8.71
N VAL A 203 -11.83 1.01 -8.38
CA VAL A 203 -13.12 0.86 -7.70
C VAL A 203 -12.90 0.09 -6.40
N THR A 204 -13.26 0.69 -5.28
CA THR A 204 -12.90 0.14 -3.95
C THR A 204 -14.12 0.00 -3.04
N ASP A 205 -14.00 -0.82 -1.99
CA ASP A 205 -15.05 -0.98 -0.97
C ASP A 205 -15.24 0.27 -0.08
N TRP A 206 -14.24 1.15 -0.01
CA TRP A 206 -14.20 2.33 0.87
C TRP A 206 -14.38 3.62 0.09
N ASP A 207 -14.62 4.74 0.79
CA ASP A 207 -14.67 6.03 0.12
C ASP A 207 -13.30 6.42 -0.46
N GLN A 208 -13.35 7.05 -1.63
CA GLN A 208 -12.18 7.24 -2.47
C GLN A 208 -11.68 8.68 -2.46
N GLY A 209 -10.37 8.83 -2.60
CA GLY A 209 -9.67 10.08 -2.84
C GLY A 209 -9.80 10.56 -4.29
N SER A 210 -8.95 11.54 -4.63
CA SER A 210 -9.05 12.28 -5.89
C SER A 210 -7.96 11.95 -6.91
N PHE A 211 -6.92 11.21 -6.55
CA PHE A 211 -5.77 11.03 -7.43
C PHE A 211 -6.14 10.24 -8.68
N SER A 212 -5.67 10.70 -9.84
CA SER A 212 -5.63 9.85 -11.02
C SER A 212 -4.54 8.78 -10.86
N LEU A 213 -4.67 7.66 -11.58
CA LEU A 213 -3.63 6.64 -11.63
C LEU A 213 -2.27 7.23 -12.02
N GLN A 214 -2.25 8.16 -12.98
CA GLN A 214 -1.02 8.83 -13.42
C GLN A 214 -0.38 9.64 -12.28
N GLU A 215 -1.16 10.39 -11.50
CA GLU A 215 -0.61 11.16 -10.37
C GLU A 215 -0.02 10.25 -9.30
N LEU A 216 -0.68 9.13 -9.00
CA LEU A 216 -0.13 8.13 -8.10
C LEU A 216 1.18 7.55 -8.65
N GLU A 217 1.23 7.15 -9.93
CA GLU A 217 2.45 6.65 -10.56
C GLU A 217 3.61 7.66 -10.53
N GLU A 218 3.32 8.94 -10.76
CA GLU A 218 4.30 10.03 -10.67
C GLU A 218 4.87 10.18 -9.25
N LEU A 219 4.03 10.09 -8.22
CA LEU A 219 4.46 10.14 -6.81
C LEU A 219 5.26 8.88 -6.42
N LEU A 220 4.79 7.70 -6.81
CA LEU A 220 5.50 6.43 -6.59
C LEU A 220 6.87 6.44 -7.26
N ALA A 221 6.97 6.96 -8.48
CA ALA A 221 8.23 7.07 -9.20
C ALA A 221 9.22 8.05 -8.54
N ILE A 222 8.77 8.97 -7.70
CA ILE A 222 9.67 9.80 -6.87
C ILE A 222 10.29 8.93 -5.77
N VAL A 223 9.47 8.13 -5.06
CA VAL A 223 9.91 7.23 -3.99
C VAL A 223 10.84 6.16 -4.54
N LEU A 224 10.42 5.43 -5.58
CA LEU A 224 11.16 4.31 -6.19
C LEU A 224 12.53 4.72 -6.75
N ARG A 225 12.72 6.00 -7.10
CA ARG A 225 14.03 6.53 -7.58
C ARG A 225 14.98 6.92 -6.46
N LYS A 226 14.45 7.32 -5.30
CA LYS A 226 15.21 7.96 -4.23
C LYS A 226 15.52 7.03 -3.08
N GLU A 227 14.55 6.18 -2.75
CA GLU A 227 14.56 5.38 -1.54
C GLU A 227 14.96 3.94 -1.82
N ARG A 228 15.59 3.31 -0.83
CA ARG A 228 15.83 1.86 -0.87
C ARG A 228 14.55 1.16 -0.44
N VAL A 229 13.70 0.81 -1.40
CA VAL A 229 12.46 0.08 -1.13
C VAL A 229 12.78 -1.38 -0.81
N VAL A 230 12.19 -1.92 0.27
CA VAL A 230 12.43 -3.28 0.77
C VAL A 230 11.21 -4.18 0.72
N GLY A 231 10.12 -3.72 0.13
CA GLY A 231 8.87 -4.46 0.00
C GLY A 231 7.74 -3.51 -0.35
N ILE A 232 6.75 -4.02 -1.08
CA ILE A 232 5.59 -3.27 -1.53
C ILE A 232 4.33 -4.11 -1.34
N ASP A 233 3.26 -3.49 -0.89
CA ASP A 233 1.92 -4.05 -1.06
C ASP A 233 0.93 -3.09 -1.69
N ILE A 234 -0.08 -3.69 -2.32
CA ILE A 234 -1.18 -3.03 -3.03
C ILE A 234 -2.49 -3.67 -2.58
N CYS A 235 -3.45 -2.89 -2.11
CA CYS A 235 -4.81 -3.32 -1.75
C CYS A 235 -5.87 -2.38 -2.32
N GLY A 236 -7.12 -2.57 -1.89
CA GLY A 236 -8.24 -1.71 -2.26
C GLY A 236 -9.10 -2.30 -3.39
N GLU A 237 -9.17 -3.62 -3.53
CA GLU A 237 -10.14 -4.24 -4.45
C GLU A 237 -11.60 -4.05 -3.99
N CYS A 238 -12.54 -3.97 -4.93
CA CYS A 238 -13.97 -4.06 -4.65
C CYS A 238 -14.40 -5.51 -4.46
N SER A 239 -14.87 -5.86 -3.25
CA SER A 239 -15.21 -7.24 -2.88
C SER A 239 -16.67 -7.62 -3.07
N ALA A 240 -17.56 -6.65 -3.33
CA ALA A 240 -18.99 -6.88 -3.43
C ALA A 240 -19.67 -5.95 -4.43
N THR A 241 -20.33 -6.53 -5.44
CA THR A 241 -21.19 -5.79 -6.36
C THR A 241 -22.58 -6.41 -6.44
N LEU A 242 -23.57 -5.59 -6.82
CA LEU A 242 -24.97 -6.01 -6.88
C LEU A 242 -25.25 -6.87 -8.12
N THR A 243 -24.45 -6.74 -9.17
CA THR A 243 -24.66 -7.41 -10.46
C THR A 243 -23.36 -7.91 -11.10
N LEU A 244 -23.45 -9.01 -11.87
CA LEU A 244 -22.32 -9.55 -12.64
C LEU A 244 -21.73 -8.56 -13.67
N PHE A 245 -22.53 -7.60 -14.15
CA PHE A 245 -22.05 -6.60 -15.11
C PHE A 245 -21.18 -5.55 -14.42
N GLU A 246 -21.60 -5.08 -13.24
CA GLU A 246 -20.82 -4.18 -12.40
C GLU A 246 -19.52 -4.85 -11.98
N GLU A 247 -19.58 -6.10 -11.49
CA GLU A 247 -18.40 -6.90 -11.13
C GLU A 247 -17.34 -6.95 -12.24
N ARG A 248 -17.77 -7.22 -13.48
CA ARG A 248 -16.84 -7.27 -14.62
C ARG A 248 -16.26 -5.91 -14.97
N ARG A 249 -17.06 -4.85 -14.88
CA ARG A 249 -16.61 -3.49 -15.20
C ARG A 249 -15.58 -3.04 -14.17
N GLU A 250 -15.86 -3.25 -12.89
CA GLU A 250 -14.99 -2.86 -11.77
C GLU A 250 -13.67 -3.65 -11.82
N ALA A 251 -13.75 -4.97 -11.96
CA ALA A 251 -12.58 -5.82 -12.17
C ALA A 251 -11.75 -5.41 -13.40
N THR A 252 -12.36 -4.82 -14.44
CA THR A 252 -11.60 -4.30 -15.60
C THR A 252 -10.82 -3.04 -15.24
N VAL A 253 -11.42 -2.12 -14.47
CA VAL A 253 -10.76 -0.90 -14.00
C VAL A 253 -9.63 -1.25 -13.05
N ASP A 254 -9.89 -2.09 -12.05
CA ASP A 254 -8.90 -2.52 -11.07
C ASP A 254 -7.78 -3.35 -11.68
N SER A 255 -8.12 -4.26 -12.62
CA SER A 255 -7.10 -5.03 -13.34
C SER A 255 -6.18 -4.14 -14.15
N ARG A 256 -6.66 -2.99 -14.64
CA ARG A 256 -5.81 -2.01 -15.32
C ARG A 256 -4.90 -1.31 -14.31
N ALA A 257 -5.44 -0.82 -13.19
CA ALA A 257 -4.66 -0.17 -12.15
C ALA A 257 -3.54 -1.09 -11.64
N ASN A 258 -3.88 -2.31 -11.25
CA ASN A 258 -2.93 -3.32 -10.76
C ASN A 258 -1.83 -3.63 -11.78
N LYS A 259 -2.19 -3.74 -13.07
CA LYS A 259 -1.23 -3.99 -14.15
C LYS A 259 -0.24 -2.83 -14.33
N GLU A 260 -0.72 -1.59 -14.36
CA GLU A 260 0.16 -0.43 -14.58
C GLU A 260 1.04 -0.15 -13.35
N LEU A 261 0.49 -0.27 -12.13
CA LEU A 261 1.28 -0.20 -10.89
C LEU A 261 2.38 -1.27 -10.85
N LEU A 262 2.05 -2.53 -11.20
CA LEU A 262 3.03 -3.60 -11.25
C LEU A 262 4.14 -3.33 -12.27
N LYS A 263 3.78 -2.87 -13.48
CA LYS A 263 4.76 -2.51 -14.51
C LYS A 263 5.68 -1.39 -14.04
N LEU A 264 5.12 -0.35 -13.43
CA LEU A 264 5.90 0.75 -12.86
C LEU A 264 6.91 0.21 -11.86
N ILE A 265 6.46 -0.53 -10.85
CA ILE A 265 7.32 -1.09 -9.80
C ILE A 265 8.44 -1.96 -10.41
N GLN A 266 8.09 -2.85 -11.33
CA GLN A 266 9.05 -3.74 -11.99
C GLN A 266 10.07 -2.97 -12.84
N SER A 267 9.69 -1.84 -13.43
CA SER A 267 10.61 -0.99 -14.20
C SER A 267 11.73 -0.36 -13.35
N PHE A 268 11.51 -0.21 -12.04
CA PHE A 268 12.51 0.24 -11.08
C PHE A 268 13.24 -0.92 -10.40
N SER A 269 12.63 -2.11 -10.35
CA SER A 269 13.21 -3.32 -9.75
C SER A 269 14.40 -3.88 -10.54
N CYS A 270 14.53 -3.56 -11.83
CA CYS A 270 15.74 -3.85 -12.61
C CYS A 270 16.96 -2.97 -12.24
N PHE A 271 16.79 -1.99 -11.34
CA PHE A 271 17.82 -1.01 -10.98
C PHE A 271 18.09 -0.90 -9.47
N LEU A 272 17.45 -1.75 -8.65
CA LEU A 272 17.64 -1.86 -7.20
C LEU A 272 18.64 -2.99 -6.88
#